data_AF-A0A955B424-F1
#
_entry.id   AF-A0A955B424-F1
#
_cell.length_a   1.000
_cell.length_b   1.000
_cell.length_c   1.000
_cell.angle_alpha   90.00
_cell.angle_beta   90.00
_cell.angle_gamma   90.00
#
_symmetry.space_group_name_H-M   'P 1'
#
loop_
_entity.id
_entity.type
_entity.pdbx_description
1 polymer ?
#
loop_
_entity_poly.entity_id
_entity_poly.type
_entity_poly.pdbx_seq_one_letter_code
_entity_poly.pdbx_strand_id
1 'polypeptide(L)'
;MKACPIAFGLLCFLATQTVVAQDDIYTESFSPNSRYTLQWCTQGESVQFQLQASVTGWVGVGFSDSRSMSRSDVILATGEGELIDAYSPGHSAPGKDSQQDVTLLSAKQESSMTTVEFSRPISTSDSSDYSLDQDRWVLWAYHTTSDSFTQEHRSEGVFSSKIDFSAAPACKSAGFMPDVNGDGAIDVQDINDLMAKIRVGDASADANEDSLLNESDIASYVATTFNTYVGDSNLDGVFGSADLVTVFTASQYEDSVPMNSTWETGDWDGDQEFGTHDLVAAFTDGGYERGPRVAAAVQVPEPTSGLLLAIGIIVLCSARKRRNGSYHAA
;
A
#
# COMPACT_ATOMS: atom_id res chain seq x y z
N MET A 1 17.32 29.02 -59.41
CA MET A 1 16.03 28.90 -58.70
C MET A 1 15.54 27.47 -58.84
N LYS A 2 15.82 26.61 -57.84
CA LYS A 2 15.24 25.25 -57.76
C LYS A 2 14.66 25.14 -56.36
N ALA A 3 13.33 25.18 -56.28
CA ALA A 3 12.58 25.02 -55.05
C ALA A 3 12.54 23.54 -54.66
N CYS A 4 12.77 23.26 -53.37
CA CYS A 4 12.65 21.97 -52.74
C CYS A 4 11.38 22.01 -51.86
N PRO A 5 10.37 21.14 -52.07
CA PRO A 5 9.20 21.13 -51.20
C PRO A 5 9.38 20.11 -50.06
N ILE A 6 9.59 20.67 -48.87
CA ILE A 6 8.85 20.46 -47.62
C ILE A 6 8.37 19.03 -47.31
N ALA A 7 8.98 18.49 -46.26
CA ALA A 7 8.60 17.27 -45.54
C ALA A 7 7.22 17.38 -44.86
N PHE A 8 6.43 16.30 -44.90
CA PHE A 8 5.26 16.11 -44.06
C PHE A 8 5.55 14.93 -43.13
N GLY A 9 6.04 15.23 -41.94
CA GLY A 9 6.25 14.26 -40.87
C GLY A 9 4.91 13.91 -40.24
N LEU A 10 4.43 12.69 -40.49
CA LEU A 10 3.30 12.10 -39.79
C LEU A 10 3.74 11.74 -38.36
N LEU A 11 3.60 12.67 -37.42
CA LEU A 11 3.77 12.42 -35.99
C LEU A 11 2.56 11.61 -35.51
N CYS A 12 2.71 10.29 -35.49
CA CYS A 12 1.77 9.38 -34.85
C CYS A 12 1.98 9.52 -33.33
N PHE A 13 1.10 10.28 -32.67
CA PHE A 13 1.00 10.31 -31.21
C PHE A 13 0.50 8.93 -30.76
N LEU A 14 1.43 8.03 -30.41
CA LEU A 14 1.11 6.88 -29.57
C LEU A 14 0.81 7.46 -28.18
N ALA A 15 -0.47 7.56 -27.85
CA ALA A 15 -0.90 7.84 -26.49
C ALA A 15 -0.43 6.66 -25.64
N THR A 16 0.66 6.85 -24.91
CA THR A 16 1.07 5.96 -23.83
C THR A 16 -0.04 6.06 -22.78
N GLN A 17 -0.91 5.06 -22.71
CA GLN A 17 -1.75 4.88 -21.53
C GLN A 17 -0.80 4.65 -20.37
N THR A 18 -0.69 5.65 -19.51
CA THR A 18 -0.19 5.47 -18.16
C THR A 18 -1.21 4.62 -17.43
N VAL A 19 -0.90 3.34 -17.26
CA VAL A 19 -1.59 2.50 -16.28
C VAL A 19 -1.29 3.13 -14.93
N VAL A 20 -2.32 3.68 -14.29
CA VAL A 20 -2.24 4.12 -12.90
C VAL A 20 -1.88 2.88 -12.08
N ALA A 21 -0.73 2.91 -11.42
CA ALA A 21 -0.34 1.86 -10.48
C ALA A 21 -1.33 1.91 -9.31
N GLN A 22 -1.96 0.78 -9.02
CA GLN A 22 -2.83 0.62 -7.87
C GLN A 22 -2.03 0.95 -6.60
N ASP A 23 -2.52 1.90 -5.82
CA ASP A 23 -1.82 2.44 -4.65
C ASP A 23 -1.37 1.33 -3.70
N ASP A 24 -0.07 1.32 -3.39
CA ASP A 24 0.59 0.32 -2.53
C ASP A 24 0.16 0.51 -1.06
N ILE A 25 -1.07 0.08 -0.74
CA ILE A 25 -1.62 -0.08 0.63
C ILE A 25 -0.66 -0.92 1.48
N TYR A 26 -0.14 -1.99 0.89
CA TYR A 26 0.76 -2.92 1.55
C TYR A 26 2.19 -2.37 1.57
N THR A 27 2.83 -2.44 2.73
CA THR A 27 4.18 -1.91 2.95
C THR A 27 5.27 -2.92 2.64
N GLU A 28 4.94 -4.20 2.74
CA GLU A 28 5.85 -5.30 2.48
C GLU A 28 5.35 -6.14 1.31
N SER A 29 6.28 -6.73 0.57
CA SER A 29 5.97 -7.54 -0.61
C SER A 29 7.01 -8.63 -0.84
N PHE A 30 6.53 -9.76 -1.34
CA PHE A 30 7.36 -10.85 -1.79
C PHE A 30 6.79 -11.50 -3.06
N SER A 31 7.62 -11.53 -4.10
CA SER A 31 7.33 -12.21 -5.36
C SER A 31 8.41 -13.25 -5.66
N PRO A 32 8.17 -14.54 -5.42
CA PRO A 32 9.14 -15.61 -5.69
C PRO A 32 9.36 -15.83 -7.20
N ASN A 33 8.43 -15.38 -8.02
CA ASN A 33 8.45 -15.48 -9.47
C ASN A 33 7.51 -14.42 -10.08
N SER A 34 7.37 -14.40 -11.40
CA SER A 34 6.54 -13.43 -12.12
C SER A 34 5.03 -13.75 -12.10
N ARG A 35 4.59 -14.77 -11.36
CA ARG A 35 3.21 -15.26 -11.35
C ARG A 35 2.55 -15.20 -9.99
N TYR A 36 3.29 -14.96 -8.91
CA TYR A 36 2.77 -14.92 -7.56
C TYR A 36 3.39 -13.75 -6.82
N THR A 37 2.55 -13.03 -6.10
CA THR A 37 2.94 -11.95 -5.19
C THR A 37 2.12 -12.09 -3.91
N LEU A 38 2.80 -12.05 -2.77
CA LEU A 38 2.19 -11.83 -1.46
C LEU A 38 2.59 -10.44 -1.00
N GLN A 39 1.63 -9.60 -0.66
CA GLN A 39 1.87 -8.33 0.00
C GLN A 39 1.20 -8.35 1.38
N TRP A 40 1.78 -7.64 2.34
CA TRP A 40 1.22 -7.58 3.69
C TRP A 40 1.59 -6.29 4.42
N CYS A 41 0.84 -6.04 5.49
CA CYS A 41 1.05 -4.95 6.43
C CYS A 41 0.25 -5.21 7.71
N THR A 42 0.55 -4.50 8.80
CA THR A 42 -0.17 -4.63 10.07
C THR A 42 -1.35 -3.65 10.17
N GLN A 43 -2.45 -4.08 10.79
CA GLN A 43 -3.57 -3.21 11.16
C GLN A 43 -4.09 -3.66 12.53
N GLY A 44 -3.86 -2.84 13.56
CA GLY A 44 -4.16 -3.21 14.95
C GLY A 44 -3.44 -4.49 15.38
N GLU A 45 -4.19 -5.49 15.86
CA GLU A 45 -3.68 -6.81 16.27
C GLU A 45 -3.75 -7.87 15.14
N SER A 46 -3.93 -7.42 13.89
CA SER A 46 -4.07 -8.27 12.72
C SER A 46 -3.05 -7.93 11.63
N VAL A 47 -2.87 -8.86 10.71
CA VAL A 47 -2.11 -8.68 9.47
C VAL A 47 -3.09 -8.72 8.31
N GLN A 48 -3.04 -7.71 7.45
CA GLN A 48 -3.73 -7.74 6.16
C GLN A 48 -2.79 -8.32 5.10
N PHE A 49 -3.34 -9.16 4.23
CA PHE A 49 -2.63 -9.82 3.15
C PHE A 49 -3.32 -9.56 1.83
N GLN A 50 -2.54 -9.37 0.78
CA GLN A 50 -2.98 -9.52 -0.61
C GLN A 50 -2.20 -10.64 -1.27
N LEU A 51 -2.95 -11.62 -1.78
CA LEU A 51 -2.47 -12.66 -2.67
C LEU A 51 -2.83 -12.30 -4.09
N GLN A 52 -1.83 -12.25 -4.96
CA GLN A 52 -2.05 -12.09 -6.39
C GLN A 52 -1.33 -13.20 -7.14
N ALA A 53 -2.04 -13.90 -8.02
CA ALA A 53 -1.41 -14.84 -8.92
C ALA A 53 -2.01 -14.82 -10.34
N SER A 54 -1.15 -14.99 -11.35
CA SER A 54 -1.54 -15.08 -12.77
C SER A 54 -2.13 -16.45 -13.11
N VAL A 55 -3.26 -16.77 -12.49
CA VAL A 55 -4.03 -18.02 -12.62
C VAL A 55 -5.53 -17.76 -12.54
N THR A 56 -6.32 -18.78 -12.91
CA THR A 56 -7.79 -18.82 -12.70
C THR A 56 -8.16 -19.98 -11.76
N GLY A 57 -7.31 -20.24 -10.78
CA GLY A 57 -7.48 -21.33 -9.83
C GLY A 57 -7.15 -20.83 -8.43
N TRP A 58 -7.22 -21.74 -7.46
CA TRP A 58 -6.95 -21.36 -6.09
C TRP A 58 -5.51 -20.86 -5.88
N VAL A 59 -5.38 -19.94 -4.94
CA VAL A 59 -4.11 -19.39 -4.42
C VAL A 59 -4.01 -19.67 -2.93
N GLY A 60 -2.79 -19.80 -2.41
CA GLY A 60 -2.60 -20.11 -1.00
C GLY A 60 -1.28 -19.65 -0.43
N VAL A 61 -1.32 -19.34 0.86
CA VAL A 61 -0.18 -19.02 1.71
C VAL A 61 -0.19 -19.95 2.92
N GLY A 62 0.99 -20.33 3.41
CA GLY A 62 1.09 -21.14 4.63
C GLY A 62 2.21 -20.69 5.56
N PHE A 63 2.04 -20.97 6.83
CA PHE A 63 2.95 -20.61 7.92
C PHE A 63 3.45 -21.87 8.61
N SER A 64 4.77 -21.97 8.81
CA SER A 64 5.39 -23.19 9.35
C SER A 64 6.67 -22.90 10.12
N ASP A 65 7.00 -23.78 11.07
CA ASP A 65 8.32 -23.82 11.72
C ASP A 65 9.41 -24.42 10.83
N SER A 66 9.03 -25.05 9.72
CA SER A 66 9.95 -25.69 8.77
C SER A 66 9.68 -25.24 7.33
N ARG A 67 10.57 -25.62 6.40
CA ARG A 67 10.38 -25.34 4.96
C ARG A 67 9.42 -26.33 4.28
N SER A 68 8.61 -27.06 5.05
CA SER A 68 7.71 -28.11 4.58
C SER A 68 6.25 -27.74 4.84
N MET A 69 5.38 -28.12 3.90
CA MET A 69 3.92 -28.07 4.02
C MET A 69 3.38 -29.03 5.10
N SER A 70 4.15 -30.02 5.54
CA SER A 70 3.72 -30.85 6.67
C SER A 70 3.83 -30.03 7.96
N ARG A 71 2.74 -30.06 8.75
CA ARG A 71 2.56 -29.33 9.99
C ARG A 71 2.60 -27.81 9.81
N SER A 72 1.90 -27.34 8.78
CA SER A 72 1.71 -25.92 8.51
C SER A 72 0.26 -25.51 8.67
N ASP A 73 0.07 -24.29 9.14
CA ASP A 73 -1.14 -23.49 9.04
C ASP A 73 -1.21 -22.97 7.59
N VAL A 74 -2.37 -23.07 6.93
CA VAL A 74 -2.54 -22.81 5.51
C VAL A 74 -3.85 -22.08 5.26
N ILE A 75 -3.75 -20.97 4.54
CA ILE A 75 -4.90 -20.22 4.05
C ILE A 75 -5.00 -20.46 2.55
N LEU A 76 -6.20 -20.86 2.10
CA LEU A 76 -6.51 -21.12 0.70
C LEU A 76 -7.66 -20.23 0.27
N ALA A 77 -7.55 -19.67 -0.94
CA ALA A 77 -8.56 -18.78 -1.47
C ALA A 77 -8.77 -18.93 -2.97
N THR A 78 -9.93 -18.46 -3.46
CA THR A 78 -10.30 -18.41 -4.87
C THR A 78 -10.64 -16.98 -5.27
N GLY A 79 -10.55 -16.68 -6.56
CA GLY A 79 -10.91 -15.35 -7.09
C GLY A 79 -12.41 -15.06 -7.05
N GLU A 80 -13.23 -16.07 -6.80
CA GLU A 80 -14.68 -15.99 -6.63
C GLU A 80 -15.11 -15.74 -5.16
N GLY A 81 -14.15 -15.62 -4.23
CA GLY A 81 -14.41 -15.24 -2.84
C GLY A 81 -14.60 -16.41 -1.87
N GLU A 82 -14.17 -17.62 -2.23
CA GLU A 82 -14.00 -18.68 -1.24
C GLU A 82 -12.66 -18.45 -0.51
N LEU A 83 -12.68 -18.40 0.82
CA LEU A 83 -11.51 -18.28 1.69
C LEU A 83 -11.67 -19.30 2.82
N ILE A 84 -10.64 -20.12 3.02
CA ILE A 84 -10.60 -21.08 4.12
C ILE A 84 -9.28 -21.02 4.87
N ASP A 85 -9.40 -21.19 6.17
CA ASP A 85 -8.32 -21.47 7.10
C ASP A 85 -8.24 -22.99 7.32
N ALA A 86 -7.04 -23.55 7.26
CA ALA A 86 -6.83 -24.97 7.18
C ALA A 86 -5.48 -25.40 7.72
N TYR A 87 -5.45 -26.59 8.32
CA TYR A 87 -4.22 -27.21 8.79
C TYR A 87 -3.78 -28.36 7.88
N SER A 88 -2.48 -28.38 7.59
CA SER A 88 -1.85 -29.44 6.80
C SER A 88 -1.03 -30.37 7.72
N PRO A 89 -1.52 -31.56 8.08
CA PRO A 89 -0.78 -32.49 8.93
C PRO A 89 0.39 -33.17 8.19
N GLY A 90 0.36 -33.22 6.86
CA GLY A 90 1.25 -34.03 6.04
C GLY A 90 1.23 -33.65 4.56
N HIS A 91 1.71 -34.53 3.69
CA HIS A 91 1.69 -34.30 2.23
C HIS A 91 0.35 -34.78 1.65
N SER A 92 -0.73 -34.11 2.04
CA SER A 92 -2.10 -34.32 1.57
C SER A 92 -2.82 -32.98 1.51
N ALA A 93 -4.00 -32.94 0.88
CA ALA A 93 -4.85 -31.75 0.90
C ALA A 93 -5.06 -31.29 2.36
N PRO A 94 -4.85 -29.98 2.66
CA PRO A 94 -5.11 -29.43 3.98
C PRO A 94 -6.56 -29.67 4.41
N GLY A 95 -6.75 -29.97 5.70
CA GLY A 95 -8.08 -30.11 6.28
C GLY A 95 -8.55 -28.75 6.79
N LYS A 96 -9.74 -28.31 6.35
CA LYS A 96 -10.36 -27.09 6.86
C LYS A 96 -10.47 -27.14 8.39
N ASP A 97 -10.06 -26.06 9.05
CA ASP A 97 -10.11 -25.98 10.51
C ASP A 97 -11.53 -25.82 11.04
N SER A 98 -11.70 -26.16 12.32
CA SER A 98 -12.99 -26.01 13.00
C SER A 98 -13.31 -24.55 13.35
N GLN A 99 -12.27 -23.75 13.58
CA GLN A 99 -12.37 -22.29 13.68
C GLN A 99 -11.77 -21.72 12.39
N GLN A 100 -12.23 -20.55 11.99
CA GLN A 100 -11.73 -19.87 10.80
C GLN A 100 -11.29 -18.50 11.26
N ASP A 101 -10.00 -18.34 11.49
CA ASP A 101 -9.44 -17.12 12.07
C ASP A 101 -8.97 -16.15 10.96
N VAL A 102 -9.75 -16.09 9.86
CA VAL A 102 -9.52 -15.26 8.69
C VAL A 102 -10.78 -14.53 8.27
N THR A 103 -10.63 -13.27 7.84
CA THR A 103 -11.72 -12.44 7.32
C THR A 103 -11.42 -12.03 5.89
N LEU A 104 -12.29 -12.38 4.95
CA LEU A 104 -12.16 -11.95 3.56
C LEU A 104 -12.47 -10.45 3.44
N LEU A 105 -11.57 -9.69 2.80
CA LEU A 105 -11.75 -8.27 2.51
C LEU A 105 -12.21 -8.06 1.06
N SER A 106 -11.50 -8.69 0.12
CA SER A 106 -11.87 -8.66 -1.30
C SER A 106 -11.41 -9.93 -2.02
N ALA A 107 -12.10 -10.31 -3.09
CA ALA A 107 -11.66 -11.37 -3.99
C ALA A 107 -12.12 -11.04 -5.40
N LYS A 108 -11.23 -11.24 -6.36
CA LYS A 108 -11.50 -10.92 -7.76
C LYS A 108 -10.69 -11.83 -8.68
N GLN A 109 -11.34 -12.25 -9.76
CA GLN A 109 -10.68 -12.91 -10.88
C GLN A 109 -10.89 -12.10 -12.17
N GLU A 110 -9.82 -11.51 -12.73
CA GLU A 110 -9.87 -10.74 -13.97
C GLU A 110 -8.79 -11.19 -14.95
N SER A 111 -9.16 -11.39 -16.22
CA SER A 111 -8.21 -11.57 -17.33
C SER A 111 -7.09 -12.61 -17.09
N SER A 112 -7.36 -13.65 -16.29
CA SER A 112 -6.41 -14.69 -15.84
C SER A 112 -5.51 -14.33 -14.65
N MET A 113 -5.95 -13.38 -13.82
CA MET A 113 -5.33 -13.02 -12.55
C MET A 113 -6.34 -13.19 -11.43
N THR A 114 -5.94 -13.92 -10.40
CA THR A 114 -6.67 -14.08 -9.15
C THR A 114 -6.04 -13.16 -8.11
N THR A 115 -6.83 -12.26 -7.54
CA THR A 115 -6.43 -11.36 -6.46
C THR A 115 -7.36 -11.60 -5.27
N VAL A 116 -6.81 -11.85 -4.10
CA VAL A 116 -7.56 -12.05 -2.86
C VAL A 116 -6.92 -11.25 -1.75
N GLU A 117 -7.73 -10.49 -1.02
CA GLU A 117 -7.35 -9.75 0.15
C GLU A 117 -8.08 -10.28 1.38
N PHE A 118 -7.35 -10.48 2.47
CA PHE A 118 -7.92 -10.97 3.71
C PHE A 118 -7.12 -10.47 4.91
N SER A 119 -7.75 -10.50 6.08
CA SER A 119 -7.14 -10.20 7.37
C SER A 119 -7.08 -11.45 8.23
N ARG A 120 -6.00 -11.59 9.01
CA ARG A 120 -5.81 -12.66 9.99
C ARG A 120 -5.23 -12.06 11.28
N PRO A 121 -5.74 -12.39 12.48
CA PRO A 121 -5.12 -11.98 13.73
C PRO A 121 -3.67 -12.45 13.83
N ILE A 122 -2.81 -11.65 14.48
CA ILE A 122 -1.40 -12.01 14.74
C ILE A 122 -1.33 -13.25 15.61
N SER A 123 -2.21 -13.34 16.61
CA SER A 123 -2.33 -14.46 17.53
C SER A 123 -3.78 -14.92 17.61
N THR A 124 -3.99 -16.23 17.52
CA THR A 124 -5.31 -16.87 17.61
C THR A 124 -5.34 -17.81 18.81
N SER A 125 -6.54 -18.26 19.18
CA SER A 125 -6.72 -19.29 20.22
C SER A 125 -6.84 -20.70 19.65
N ASP A 126 -6.68 -20.88 18.34
CA ASP A 126 -6.68 -22.18 17.69
C ASP A 126 -5.31 -22.87 17.82
N SER A 127 -5.34 -24.16 18.13
CA SER A 127 -4.14 -25.01 18.19
C SER A 127 -3.61 -25.45 16.82
N SER A 128 -4.42 -25.31 15.77
CA SER A 128 -4.02 -25.52 14.38
C SER A 128 -3.14 -24.38 13.85
N ASP A 129 -3.20 -23.22 14.49
CA ASP A 129 -2.62 -22.00 13.97
C ASP A 129 -1.23 -21.72 14.53
N TYR A 130 -0.42 -21.04 13.72
CA TYR A 130 0.83 -20.47 14.20
C TYR A 130 0.66 -19.00 14.57
N SER A 131 1.21 -18.60 15.71
CA SER A 131 1.37 -17.17 16.02
C SER A 131 2.35 -16.53 15.05
N LEU A 132 1.97 -15.35 14.55
CA LEU A 132 2.71 -14.57 13.55
C LEU A 132 3.59 -13.46 14.18
N ASP A 133 3.72 -13.47 15.51
CA ASP A 133 4.62 -12.64 16.32
C ASP A 133 6.05 -13.21 16.46
N GLN A 134 6.40 -14.15 15.59
CA GLN A 134 7.64 -14.92 15.62
C GLN A 134 8.11 -15.21 14.21
N ASP A 135 9.41 -15.43 14.05
CA ASP A 135 10.02 -15.85 12.80
C ASP A 135 9.44 -17.19 12.27
N ARG A 136 8.59 -17.12 11.24
CA ARG A 136 8.00 -18.28 10.54
C ARG A 136 8.53 -18.43 9.12
N TRP A 137 8.61 -19.67 8.65
CA TRP A 137 8.72 -19.92 7.22
C TRP A 137 7.38 -19.67 6.56
N VAL A 138 7.40 -18.92 5.46
CA VAL A 138 6.22 -18.64 4.65
C VAL A 138 6.27 -19.51 3.40
N LEU A 139 5.20 -20.26 3.19
CA LEU A 139 4.96 -21.13 2.05
C LEU A 139 3.99 -20.43 1.10
N TRP A 140 4.15 -20.66 -0.19
CA TRP A 140 3.20 -20.19 -1.19
C TRP A 140 2.87 -21.32 -2.15
N ALA A 141 1.64 -21.34 -2.65
CA ALA A 141 1.21 -22.31 -3.63
C ALA A 141 0.02 -21.79 -4.44
N TYR A 142 -0.17 -22.33 -5.64
CA TYR A 142 -1.38 -22.09 -6.42
C TYR A 142 -1.68 -23.26 -7.38
N HIS A 143 -2.94 -23.37 -7.78
CA HIS A 143 -3.34 -24.18 -8.93
C HIS A 143 -3.67 -23.29 -10.13
N THR A 144 -3.35 -23.72 -11.35
CA THR A 144 -3.46 -22.86 -12.53
C THR A 144 -4.89 -22.55 -12.96
N THR A 145 -5.82 -23.50 -12.77
CA THR A 145 -7.16 -23.46 -13.39
C THR A 145 -8.28 -24.14 -12.59
N SER A 146 -8.05 -24.46 -11.32
CA SER A 146 -9.04 -25.21 -10.52
C SER A 146 -9.15 -24.57 -9.17
N ASP A 147 -10.38 -24.36 -8.73
CA ASP A 147 -10.71 -23.79 -7.43
C ASP A 147 -10.95 -24.87 -6.36
N SER A 148 -10.77 -26.14 -6.71
CA SER A 148 -10.87 -27.21 -5.73
C SER A 148 -9.60 -27.28 -4.88
N PHE A 149 -9.73 -26.96 -3.59
CA PHE A 149 -8.66 -27.10 -2.60
C PHE A 149 -8.16 -28.53 -2.36
N THR A 150 -8.85 -29.53 -2.94
CA THR A 150 -8.38 -30.93 -2.92
C THR A 150 -7.41 -31.28 -4.04
N GLN A 151 -7.28 -30.40 -5.04
CA GLN A 151 -6.31 -30.57 -6.12
C GLN A 151 -4.93 -30.08 -5.69
N GLU A 152 -3.90 -30.88 -5.95
CA GLU A 152 -2.50 -30.54 -5.66
C GLU A 152 -2.06 -29.30 -6.45
N HIS A 153 -1.29 -28.42 -5.83
CA HIS A 153 -0.73 -27.23 -6.47
C HIS A 153 0.05 -27.54 -7.74
N ARG A 154 0.07 -26.57 -8.66
CA ARG A 154 0.88 -26.64 -9.88
C ARG A 154 2.22 -25.93 -9.74
N SER A 155 2.31 -25.05 -8.76
CA SER A 155 3.54 -24.41 -8.36
C SER A 155 3.48 -24.09 -6.88
N GLU A 156 4.62 -24.23 -6.23
CA GLU A 156 4.79 -24.02 -4.80
C GLU A 156 6.20 -23.53 -4.49
N GLY A 157 6.38 -23.04 -3.28
CA GLY A 157 7.70 -22.75 -2.77
C GLY A 157 7.67 -22.22 -1.34
N VAL A 158 8.85 -21.79 -0.91
CA VAL A 158 9.09 -21.22 0.42
C VAL A 158 9.87 -19.93 0.26
N PHE A 159 9.63 -18.98 1.14
CA PHE A 159 10.38 -17.73 1.19
C PHE A 159 11.86 -18.01 1.46
N SER A 160 12.72 -17.08 1.03
CA SER A 160 14.18 -17.21 1.19
C SER A 160 14.63 -17.02 2.64
N SER A 161 13.84 -16.30 3.44
CA SER A 161 14.03 -16.07 4.86
C SER A 161 12.73 -16.27 5.63
N LYS A 162 12.85 -16.37 6.95
CA LYS A 162 11.70 -16.30 7.84
C LYS A 162 11.16 -14.88 7.93
N ILE A 163 9.88 -14.75 8.27
CA ILE A 163 9.17 -13.49 8.46
C ILE A 163 8.51 -13.50 9.85
N ASP A 164 8.67 -12.40 10.57
CA ASP A 164 7.84 -12.01 11.72
C ASP A 164 6.87 -10.94 11.20
N PHE A 165 5.59 -11.28 11.10
CA PHE A 165 4.59 -10.37 10.51
C PHE A 165 4.17 -9.28 11.49
N SER A 166 4.32 -9.49 12.79
CA SER A 166 4.02 -8.47 13.80
C SER A 166 4.98 -7.28 13.72
N ALA A 167 6.17 -7.48 13.15
CA ALA A 167 7.17 -6.44 12.94
C ALA A 167 6.99 -5.65 11.63
N ALA A 168 6.03 -6.04 10.77
CA ALA A 168 5.77 -5.33 9.53
C ALA A 168 5.17 -3.93 9.82
N PRO A 169 5.52 -2.89 9.04
CA PRO A 169 4.89 -1.59 9.17
C PRO A 169 3.37 -1.68 9.04
N ALA A 170 2.68 -0.72 9.66
CA ALA A 170 1.24 -0.59 9.51
C ALA A 170 0.89 -0.40 8.04
N CYS A 171 -0.27 -0.90 7.62
CA CYS A 171 -0.80 -0.66 6.28
C CYS A 171 -0.76 0.83 5.99
N LYS A 172 -0.28 1.21 4.80
CA LYS A 172 -0.52 2.57 4.32
C LYS A 172 -2.05 2.67 4.25
N SER A 173 -2.59 3.51 5.12
CA SER A 173 -3.98 3.47 5.59
C SER A 173 -4.96 3.02 4.50
N ALA A 174 -5.40 1.78 4.61
CA ALA A 174 -6.65 1.27 4.04
C ALA A 174 -7.77 1.34 5.10
N GLY A 175 -7.72 2.37 5.95
CA GLY A 175 -8.72 2.68 7.00
C GLY A 175 -9.77 3.70 6.56
N PHE A 176 -9.56 4.36 5.45
CA PHE A 176 -10.50 5.28 4.83
C PHE A 176 -10.53 4.98 3.34
N MET A 177 -11.70 4.69 2.77
CA MET A 177 -11.82 4.56 1.32
C MET A 177 -11.56 5.93 0.70
N PRO A 178 -10.52 6.08 -0.16
CA PRO A 178 -10.20 7.37 -0.75
C PRO A 178 -11.35 8.00 -1.53
N ASP A 179 -12.15 7.16 -2.18
CA ASP A 179 -13.41 7.52 -2.82
C ASP A 179 -14.55 7.42 -1.79
N VAL A 180 -14.99 8.57 -1.30
CA VAL A 180 -15.87 8.70 -0.14
C VAL A 180 -17.33 8.55 -0.53
N ASN A 181 -17.67 8.96 -1.75
CA ASN A 181 -19.00 8.90 -2.31
C ASN A 181 -19.25 7.68 -3.22
N GLY A 182 -18.19 6.94 -3.56
CA GLY A 182 -18.25 5.70 -4.33
C GLY A 182 -18.47 5.91 -5.83
N ASP A 183 -18.14 7.08 -6.37
CA ASP A 183 -18.36 7.40 -7.78
C ASP A 183 -17.21 6.96 -8.71
N GLY A 184 -16.12 6.47 -8.12
CA GLY A 184 -14.91 5.99 -8.80
C GLY A 184 -13.91 7.08 -9.17
N ALA A 185 -14.17 8.34 -8.83
CA ALA A 185 -13.19 9.42 -8.83
C ALA A 185 -12.65 9.63 -7.40
N ILE A 186 -11.44 10.21 -7.33
CA ILE A 186 -10.88 10.73 -6.08
C ILE A 186 -10.61 12.20 -6.36
N ASP A 187 -11.52 13.07 -5.90
CA ASP A 187 -11.48 14.49 -6.17
C ASP A 187 -11.97 15.32 -4.98
N VAL A 188 -12.12 16.62 -5.19
CA VAL A 188 -12.50 17.55 -4.12
C VAL A 188 -13.89 17.26 -3.53
N GLN A 189 -14.77 16.60 -4.28
CA GLN A 189 -16.07 16.17 -3.78
C GLN A 189 -15.91 15.18 -2.63
N ASP A 190 -14.90 14.31 -2.69
CA ASP A 190 -14.62 13.35 -1.62
C ASP A 190 -14.16 14.02 -0.32
N ILE A 191 -13.42 15.13 -0.40
CA ILE A 191 -13.06 15.93 0.76
C ILE A 191 -14.32 16.55 1.38
N ASN A 192 -15.18 17.15 0.54
CA ASN A 192 -16.45 17.72 0.98
C ASN A 192 -17.37 16.65 1.62
N ASP A 193 -17.39 15.43 1.08
CA ASP A 193 -18.15 14.30 1.59
C ASP A 193 -17.55 13.73 2.90
N LEU A 194 -16.22 13.70 3.04
CA LEU A 194 -15.55 13.35 4.30
C LEU A 194 -15.98 14.31 5.41
N MET A 195 -15.85 15.62 5.16
CA MET A 195 -16.22 16.65 6.12
C MET A 195 -17.70 16.53 6.51
N ALA A 196 -18.58 16.21 5.54
CA ALA A 196 -19.99 15.94 5.83
C ALA A 196 -20.20 14.73 6.75
N LYS A 197 -19.45 13.64 6.54
CA LYS A 197 -19.50 12.44 7.38
C LYS A 197 -18.99 12.68 8.81
N ILE A 198 -17.89 13.43 8.97
CA ILE A 198 -17.36 13.84 10.28
C ILE A 198 -18.43 14.60 11.07
N ARG A 199 -19.09 15.59 10.44
CA ARG A 199 -20.14 16.41 11.07
C ARG A 199 -21.33 15.59 11.58
N VAL A 200 -21.69 14.51 10.90
CA VAL A 200 -22.80 13.63 11.33
C VAL A 200 -22.35 12.49 12.26
N GLY A 201 -21.05 12.40 12.56
CA GLY A 201 -20.49 11.39 13.45
C GLY A 201 -20.42 10.00 12.82
N ASP A 202 -20.25 9.90 11.50
CA ASP A 202 -20.06 8.62 10.82
C ASP A 202 -18.67 8.06 11.14
N ALA A 203 -18.62 6.91 11.79
CA ALA A 203 -17.38 6.24 12.15
C ALA A 203 -16.52 5.85 10.93
N SER A 204 -17.09 5.80 9.71
CA SER A 204 -16.33 5.57 8.49
C SER A 204 -15.46 6.77 8.08
N ALA A 205 -15.55 7.90 8.78
CA ALA A 205 -14.79 9.12 8.50
C ALA A 205 -13.56 9.32 9.39
N ASP A 206 -13.27 8.34 10.25
CA ASP A 206 -12.05 8.29 11.07
C ASP A 206 -10.86 7.93 10.18
N ALA A 207 -10.28 8.94 9.53
CA ALA A 207 -9.25 8.77 8.52
C ALA A 207 -7.86 8.58 9.11
N ASN A 208 -7.65 8.97 10.37
CA ASN A 208 -6.39 8.75 11.08
C ASN A 208 -6.44 7.56 12.07
N GLU A 209 -7.58 6.87 12.16
CA GLU A 209 -7.86 5.73 13.03
C GLU A 209 -7.63 6.02 14.54
N ASP A 210 -7.81 7.28 14.97
CA ASP A 210 -7.63 7.68 16.37
C ASP A 210 -8.92 7.58 17.21
N SER A 211 -10.01 7.10 16.60
CA SER A 211 -11.35 6.98 17.19
C SER A 211 -12.03 8.31 17.54
N LEU A 212 -11.52 9.44 17.05
CA LEU A 212 -12.07 10.77 17.25
C LEU A 212 -12.34 11.43 15.90
N LEU A 213 -13.61 11.68 15.56
CA LEU A 213 -13.97 12.39 14.33
C LEU A 213 -13.72 13.90 14.48
N ASN A 214 -12.65 14.41 13.89
CA ASN A 214 -12.20 15.80 14.02
C ASN A 214 -11.34 16.31 12.84
N GLU A 215 -10.86 17.56 12.90
CA GLU A 215 -10.00 18.19 11.87
C GLU A 215 -8.73 17.38 11.53
N SER A 216 -8.23 16.58 12.47
CA SER A 216 -7.08 15.70 12.24
C SER A 216 -7.37 14.62 11.20
N ASP A 217 -8.63 14.21 11.04
CA ASP A 217 -9.06 13.29 9.98
C ASP A 217 -8.97 13.96 8.62
N ILE A 218 -9.41 15.22 8.51
CA ILE A 218 -9.32 16.01 7.28
C ILE A 218 -7.86 16.15 6.87
N ALA A 219 -7.01 16.58 7.82
CA ALA A 219 -5.58 16.74 7.58
C ALA A 219 -4.90 15.42 7.19
N SER A 220 -5.25 14.31 7.85
CA SER A 220 -4.76 12.97 7.51
C SER A 220 -5.19 12.58 6.10
N TYR A 221 -6.48 12.70 5.79
CA TYR A 221 -7.02 12.33 4.49
C TYR A 221 -6.40 13.12 3.33
N VAL A 222 -6.28 14.44 3.47
CA VAL A 222 -5.64 15.31 2.46
C VAL A 222 -4.17 14.94 2.29
N ALA A 223 -3.49 14.61 3.39
CA ALA A 223 -2.09 14.16 3.36
C ALA A 223 -1.91 12.82 2.66
N THR A 224 -2.73 11.83 2.99
CA THR A 224 -2.54 10.44 2.58
C THR A 224 -3.14 10.15 1.21
N THR A 225 -4.27 10.77 0.89
CA THR A 225 -5.02 10.51 -0.36
C THR A 225 -4.57 11.44 -1.47
N PHE A 226 -4.52 12.74 -1.22
CA PHE A 226 -4.20 13.74 -2.24
C PHE A 226 -2.72 14.08 -2.30
N ASN A 227 -1.92 13.63 -1.32
CA ASN A 227 -0.51 14.00 -1.16
C ASN A 227 -0.31 15.52 -1.32
N THR A 228 -1.16 16.30 -0.67
CA THR A 228 -1.11 17.76 -0.64
C THR A 228 -1.32 18.28 0.78
N TYR A 229 -1.49 19.58 0.96
CA TYR A 229 -1.61 20.26 2.24
C TYR A 229 -3.04 20.75 2.46
N VAL A 230 -3.40 20.91 3.73
CA VAL A 230 -4.59 21.70 4.08
C VAL A 230 -4.35 23.13 3.60
N GLY A 231 -5.27 23.67 2.80
CA GLY A 231 -5.11 24.96 2.13
C GLY A 231 -4.96 24.91 0.61
N ASP A 232 -4.67 23.73 0.03
CA ASP A 232 -4.63 23.54 -1.42
C ASP A 232 -6.06 23.37 -1.98
N SER A 233 -6.71 24.49 -2.29
CA SER A 233 -8.11 24.52 -2.73
C SER A 233 -8.33 23.99 -4.15
N ASN A 234 -7.27 23.91 -4.97
CA ASN A 234 -7.39 23.43 -6.35
C ASN A 234 -6.79 22.02 -6.57
N LEU A 235 -6.22 21.44 -5.52
CA LEU A 235 -5.59 20.11 -5.49
C LEU A 235 -4.45 19.95 -6.51
N ASP A 236 -3.69 21.02 -6.77
CA ASP A 236 -2.51 20.97 -7.65
C ASP A 236 -1.23 20.42 -6.97
N GLY A 237 -1.35 20.08 -5.68
CA GLY A 237 -0.29 19.52 -4.86
C GLY A 237 0.49 20.57 -4.07
N VAL A 238 0.16 21.86 -4.24
CA VAL A 238 0.90 22.98 -3.64
C VAL A 238 -0.07 23.92 -2.95
N PHE A 239 0.08 24.11 -1.64
CA PHE A 239 -0.56 25.23 -0.95
C PHE A 239 0.27 26.51 -1.13
N GLY A 240 -0.25 27.48 -1.86
CA GLY A 240 0.41 28.75 -2.14
C GLY A 240 -0.53 29.93 -2.33
N SER A 241 0.02 31.03 -2.87
CA SER A 241 -0.75 32.24 -3.14
C SER A 241 -1.89 32.05 -4.17
N ALA A 242 -1.80 31.07 -5.06
CA ALA A 242 -2.85 30.77 -6.05
C ALA A 242 -4.14 30.27 -5.38
N ASP A 243 -4.03 29.45 -4.33
CA ASP A 243 -5.15 28.93 -3.56
C ASP A 243 -5.85 30.02 -2.79
N LEU A 244 -5.08 30.88 -2.12
CA LEU A 244 -5.61 32.06 -1.43
C LEU A 244 -6.38 32.97 -2.39
N VAL A 245 -5.84 33.22 -3.59
CA VAL A 245 -6.57 34.00 -4.60
C VAL A 245 -7.88 33.29 -4.99
N THR A 246 -7.85 31.97 -5.15
CA THR A 246 -9.03 31.17 -5.50
C THR A 246 -10.13 31.32 -4.46
N VAL A 247 -9.85 31.06 -3.18
CA VAL A 247 -10.86 31.16 -2.10
C VAL A 247 -11.35 32.59 -1.89
N PHE A 248 -10.48 33.60 -1.97
CA PHE A 248 -10.91 35.00 -1.84
C PHE A 248 -11.75 35.48 -3.04
N THR A 249 -11.60 34.88 -4.23
CA THR A 249 -12.48 35.19 -5.36
C THR A 249 -13.88 34.61 -5.19
N ALA A 250 -14.06 33.56 -4.38
CA ALA A 250 -15.38 33.03 -4.04
C ALA A 250 -16.22 34.02 -3.20
N SER A 251 -15.57 35.00 -2.56
CA SER A 251 -16.22 36.06 -1.77
C SER A 251 -17.00 35.54 -0.55
N GLN A 252 -16.56 34.43 0.04
CA GLN A 252 -17.20 33.81 1.20
C GLN A 252 -16.50 34.06 2.54
N TYR A 253 -15.33 34.72 2.51
CA TYR A 253 -14.58 35.04 3.72
C TYR A 253 -15.37 35.97 4.65
N GLU A 254 -15.77 35.46 5.82
CA GLU A 254 -16.49 36.22 6.86
C GLU A 254 -17.71 36.99 6.27
N ASP A 255 -18.40 36.39 5.30
CA ASP A 255 -19.45 37.04 4.50
C ASP A 255 -20.82 37.13 5.21
N SER A 256 -20.94 36.50 6.39
CA SER A 256 -22.16 36.38 7.20
C SER A 256 -23.29 35.57 6.53
N VAL A 257 -22.99 34.79 5.49
CA VAL A 257 -23.92 33.87 4.84
C VAL A 257 -23.64 32.45 5.36
N PRO A 258 -24.53 31.89 6.18
CA PRO A 258 -24.22 30.64 6.87
C PRO A 258 -24.16 29.44 5.91
N MET A 259 -23.20 28.56 6.16
CA MET A 259 -23.02 27.22 5.62
C MET A 259 -22.95 27.20 4.09
N ASN A 260 -22.25 28.19 3.50
CA ASN A 260 -22.14 28.33 2.04
C ASN A 260 -20.76 27.96 1.48
N SER A 261 -19.82 27.56 2.33
CA SER A 261 -18.45 27.27 1.94
C SER A 261 -18.18 25.77 1.75
N THR A 262 -17.24 25.46 0.86
CA THR A 262 -16.71 24.13 0.54
C THR A 262 -15.19 24.20 0.53
N TRP A 263 -14.51 23.07 0.37
CA TRP A 263 -13.03 23.03 0.30
C TRP A 263 -12.44 24.00 -0.74
N GLU A 264 -13.06 24.07 -1.92
CA GLU A 264 -12.64 24.93 -3.03
C GLU A 264 -12.81 26.42 -2.73
N THR A 265 -13.73 26.76 -1.82
CA THR A 265 -14.07 28.14 -1.49
C THR A 265 -13.56 28.58 -0.12
N GLY A 266 -12.95 27.67 0.64
CA GLY A 266 -12.13 27.96 1.82
C GLY A 266 -12.50 27.25 3.12
N ASP A 267 -13.50 26.35 3.13
CA ASP A 267 -13.86 25.52 4.29
C ASP A 267 -12.82 24.39 4.45
N TRP A 268 -11.76 24.65 5.19
CA TRP A 268 -10.62 23.75 5.38
C TRP A 268 -10.62 23.07 6.76
N ASP A 269 -11.41 23.57 7.72
CA ASP A 269 -11.64 22.90 9.00
C ASP A 269 -12.97 22.11 9.04
N GLY A 270 -13.83 22.28 8.05
CA GLY A 270 -15.05 21.51 7.88
C GLY A 270 -16.23 22.06 8.67
N ASP A 271 -16.24 23.34 9.06
CA ASP A 271 -17.37 23.99 9.73
C ASP A 271 -18.43 24.59 8.77
N GLN A 272 -18.20 24.51 7.46
CA GLN A 272 -19.03 25.03 6.36
C GLN A 272 -18.99 26.55 6.17
N GLU A 273 -18.09 27.25 6.85
CA GLU A 273 -17.78 28.66 6.66
C GLU A 273 -16.37 28.82 6.11
N PHE A 274 -16.10 29.96 5.47
CA PHE A 274 -14.72 30.37 5.22
C PHE A 274 -14.40 31.54 6.12
N GLY A 275 -13.54 31.31 7.10
CA GLY A 275 -13.20 32.29 8.12
C GLY A 275 -11.74 32.23 8.57
N THR A 276 -11.51 32.84 9.73
CA THR A 276 -10.16 32.88 10.31
C THR A 276 -9.67 31.49 10.77
N HIS A 277 -10.56 30.60 11.18
CA HIS A 277 -10.19 29.26 11.67
C HIS A 277 -9.64 28.38 10.54
N ASP A 278 -10.21 28.44 9.34
CA ASP A 278 -9.68 27.77 8.14
C ASP A 278 -8.26 28.19 7.82
N LEU A 279 -8.00 29.50 7.83
CA LEU A 279 -6.66 30.03 7.61
C LEU A 279 -5.69 29.48 8.67
N VAL A 280 -6.11 29.43 9.93
CA VAL A 280 -5.30 28.84 11.00
C VAL A 280 -5.05 27.35 10.76
N ALA A 281 -6.07 26.58 10.37
CA ALA A 281 -5.93 25.16 10.04
C ALA A 281 -4.91 24.94 8.91
N ALA A 282 -5.05 25.65 7.79
CA ALA A 282 -4.13 25.54 6.65
C ALA A 282 -2.69 25.99 6.97
N PHE A 283 -2.52 27.10 7.69
CA PHE A 283 -1.18 27.54 8.07
C PHE A 283 -0.54 26.66 9.15
N THR A 284 -1.33 25.96 9.95
CA THR A 284 -0.84 25.02 10.97
C THR A 284 -0.31 23.72 10.35
N ASP A 285 -0.90 23.24 9.27
CA ASP A 285 -0.35 22.12 8.47
C ASP A 285 1.04 22.44 7.89
N GLY A 286 1.32 23.74 7.67
CA GLY A 286 2.67 24.25 7.46
C GLY A 286 3.21 24.06 6.05
N GLY A 287 2.32 23.84 5.07
CA GLY A 287 2.65 23.64 3.65
C GLY A 287 2.87 24.90 2.81
N TYR A 288 2.49 26.07 3.32
CA TYR A 288 2.44 27.32 2.54
C TYR A 288 3.78 27.66 1.85
N GLU A 289 3.76 27.79 0.52
CA GLU A 289 4.90 28.14 -0.34
C GLU A 289 6.09 27.17 -0.17
N ARG A 290 5.85 25.92 0.25
CA ARG A 290 6.87 24.86 0.31
C ARG A 290 7.04 24.09 -0.99
N GLY A 291 6.12 24.26 -1.94
CA GLY A 291 6.02 23.41 -3.13
C GLY A 291 5.38 22.05 -2.82
N PRO A 292 5.44 21.09 -3.76
CA PRO A 292 4.73 19.82 -3.63
C PRO A 292 5.06 19.06 -2.36
N ARG A 293 4.06 18.41 -1.75
CA ARG A 293 4.27 17.58 -0.56
C ARG A 293 5.20 16.41 -0.89
N VAL A 294 6.35 16.39 -0.24
CA VAL A 294 7.35 15.32 -0.40
C VAL A 294 6.96 14.19 0.53
N ALA A 295 6.66 13.01 -0.03
CA ALA A 295 6.48 11.79 0.75
C ALA A 295 7.71 11.59 1.67
N ALA A 296 7.48 11.26 2.94
CA ALA A 296 8.55 11.04 3.89
C ALA A 296 9.53 10.00 3.32
N ALA A 297 10.74 10.44 2.96
CA ALA A 297 11.77 9.54 2.47
C ALA A 297 12.09 8.55 3.59
N VAL A 298 11.68 7.29 3.41
CA VAL A 298 12.19 6.17 4.21
C VAL A 298 13.71 6.26 4.13
N GLN A 299 14.37 6.51 5.26
CA GLN A 299 15.82 6.47 5.35
C GLN A 299 16.24 5.03 5.03
N VAL A 300 16.51 4.75 3.76
CA VAL A 300 17.08 3.48 3.31
C VAL A 300 18.42 3.36 4.02
N PRO A 301 18.66 2.35 4.89
CA PRO A 301 19.99 2.08 5.39
C PRO A 301 20.85 1.80 4.17
N GLU A 302 21.87 2.64 3.93
CA GLU A 302 22.70 2.53 2.73
C GLU A 302 23.15 1.07 2.55
N PRO A 303 22.97 0.48 1.36
CA PRO A 303 23.42 -0.88 1.12
C PRO A 303 24.90 -0.94 1.43
N THR A 304 25.32 -2.03 2.05
CA THR A 304 26.70 -2.45 2.38
C THR A 304 27.75 -2.34 1.25
N SER A 305 27.43 -1.70 0.12
CA SER A 305 28.32 -1.24 -0.95
C SER A 305 29.61 -0.58 -0.42
N GLY A 306 29.52 0.28 0.61
CA GLY A 306 30.71 0.89 1.23
C GLY A 306 31.61 -0.13 1.93
N LEU A 307 31.01 -1.12 2.58
CA LEU A 307 31.72 -2.22 3.24
C LEU A 307 32.35 -3.18 2.21
N LEU A 308 31.64 -3.49 1.12
CA LEU A 308 32.14 -4.35 0.03
C LEU A 308 33.31 -3.69 -0.72
N LEU A 309 33.27 -2.36 -0.92
CA LEU A 309 34.38 -1.61 -1.51
C LEU A 309 35.62 -1.65 -0.59
N ALA A 310 35.43 -1.44 0.72
CA ALA A 310 36.53 -1.48 1.69
C ALA A 310 37.16 -2.88 1.79
N ILE A 311 36.36 -3.94 1.80
CA ILE A 311 36.84 -5.32 1.81
C ILE A 311 37.58 -5.63 0.49
N GLY A 312 37.06 -5.19 -0.65
CA GLY A 312 37.71 -5.33 -1.96
C GLY A 312 39.10 -4.70 -2.02
N ILE A 313 39.25 -3.49 -1.45
CA ILE A 313 40.55 -2.79 -1.38
C ILE A 313 41.54 -3.54 -0.48
N ILE A 314 41.09 -4.05 0.67
CA ILE A 314 41.94 -4.81 1.61
C ILE A 314 42.44 -6.12 0.97
N VAL A 315 41.57 -6.84 0.24
CA VAL A 315 41.95 -8.07 -0.47
C VAL A 315 42.97 -7.76 -1.57
N LEU A 316 42.78 -6.70 -2.36
CA LEU A 316 43.74 -6.30 -3.39
C LEU A 316 45.10 -5.88 -2.82
N CYS A 317 45.12 -5.13 -1.72
CA CYS A 317 46.36 -4.74 -1.04
C CYS A 317 47.09 -5.95 -0.44
N SER A 318 46.39 -6.91 0.15
CA SER A 318 46.99 -8.12 0.70
C SER A 318 47.54 -9.06 -0.39
N ALA A 319 46.85 -9.19 -1.53
CA ALA A 319 47.33 -9.94 -2.68
C ALA A 319 48.60 -9.33 -3.31
N ARG A 320 48.68 -7.99 -3.36
CA ARG A 320 49.86 -7.28 -3.87
C ARG A 320 51.08 -7.44 -2.95
N LYS A 321 50.88 -7.47 -1.63
CA LYS A 321 51.95 -7.70 -0.65
C LYS A 321 52.51 -9.13 -0.72
N ARG A 322 51.66 -10.14 -0.99
CA ARG A 322 52.10 -11.53 -1.19
C ARG A 322 52.94 -11.71 -2.46
N ARG A 323 52.61 -11.03 -3.56
CA ARG A 323 53.39 -11.10 -4.81
C ARG A 323 54.80 -10.51 -4.70
N ASN A 324 55.00 -9.48 -3.88
CA ASN A 324 56.31 -8.85 -3.71
C ASN A 324 57.22 -9.59 -2.70
N GLY A 325 56.69 -10.53 -1.92
CA GLY A 325 57.47 -11.33 -0.96
C GLY A 325 58.22 -12.53 -1.57
N SER A 326 57.98 -12.85 -2.85
CA SER A 326 58.54 -14.04 -3.50
C SER A 326 59.80 -13.79 -4.34
N TYR A 327 60.41 -12.60 -4.28
CA TYR A 327 61.66 -12.28 -5.00
C TYR A 327 62.93 -12.24 -4.12
N HIS A 328 62.86 -12.73 -2.88
CA HIS A 328 64.02 -12.85 -1.98
C HIS A 328 64.08 -14.23 -1.30
N ALA A 329 64.11 -15.28 -2.11
CA ALA A 329 64.57 -16.61 -1.68
C ALA A 329 65.02 -17.43 -2.90
N ALA A 330 66.26 -17.18 -3.35
CA ALA A 330 67.21 -18.08 -4.01
C ALA A 330 68.28 -17.23 -4.71
#